data_AF-A0A4Z0ZVM8-F1
#
_entry.id   AF-A0A4Z0ZVM8-F1
#
_cell.length_a   1.000
_cell.length_b   1.000
_cell.length_c   1.000
_cell.angle_alpha   90.00
_cell.angle_beta   90.00
_cell.angle_gamma   90.00
#
_symmetry.space_group_name_H-M   'P 1'
#
loop_
_entity.id
_entity.type
_entity.pdbx_description
1 polymer ?
#
loop_
_entity_poly.entity_id
_entity_poly.type
_entity_poly.pdbx_seq_one_letter_code
_entity_poly.pdbx_strand_id
1 'polypeptide(L)'
;MNLKTLLMIFFLSTNFLFAQEAVEERKTNPKTYEYGLKGQNFTYVPFETNSIIAYNKSDLRNNKDLVYLPFFKYRNMEKKFGFDFDMVNIKLADPYQKTFYLGSNGLFPSAIPYGNFQRQEYRFNFFYMPLENQIFYFGLGLLKIDRMYQVENYEFTDSIRHDKINSYGISIPLRSNIQIWEGLELNLGLDPYITYGNRDYVNQWTGNRYSADGRYGPYFSLSKTNPNNITEILGFQAEISLSYKIYDQTRLYFGFMRNQSKIRSINFDQTNYTYYGADNQLYVTSRSPFESAIDTHSSYYLGISNTH
;
A
#
# COMPACT_ATOMS: atom_id res chain seq x y z
N MET A 1 -24.07 14.55 -16.28
CA MET A 1 -23.47 14.97 -14.98
C MET A 1 -22.60 13.82 -14.48
N ASN A 2 -21.32 14.07 -14.16
CA ASN A 2 -20.38 13.00 -13.76
C ASN A 2 -20.77 12.43 -12.38
N LEU A 3 -20.61 11.12 -12.16
CA LEU A 3 -20.84 10.44 -10.87
C LEU A 3 -20.13 11.15 -9.70
N LYS A 4 -18.94 11.73 -9.96
CA LYS A 4 -18.20 12.56 -8.99
C LYS A 4 -18.98 13.79 -8.56
N THR A 5 -19.64 14.47 -9.51
CA THR A 5 -20.46 15.65 -9.25
C THR A 5 -21.73 15.28 -8.49
N LEU A 6 -22.34 14.13 -8.81
CA LEU A 6 -23.52 13.61 -8.12
C LEU A 6 -23.20 13.25 -6.66
N LEU A 7 -22.08 12.57 -6.41
CA LEU A 7 -21.61 12.25 -5.06
C LEU A 7 -21.30 13.52 -4.26
N MET A 8 -20.63 14.49 -4.86
CA MET A 8 -20.31 15.75 -4.19
C MET A 8 -21.57 16.55 -3.83
N ILE A 9 -22.56 16.62 -4.72
CA ILE A 9 -23.85 17.27 -4.47
C ILE A 9 -24.64 16.49 -3.40
N PHE A 10 -24.63 15.16 -3.44
CA PHE A 10 -25.29 14.32 -2.43
C PHE A 10 -24.68 14.57 -1.05
N PHE A 11 -23.34 14.54 -0.92
CA PHE A 11 -22.64 14.88 0.32
C PHE A 11 -22.92 16.31 0.80
N LEU A 12 -22.96 17.30 -0.10
CA LEU A 12 -23.29 18.68 0.26
C LEU A 12 -24.75 18.81 0.73
N SER A 13 -25.69 18.16 0.06
CA SER A 13 -27.12 18.27 0.36
C SER A 13 -27.52 17.61 1.68
N THR A 14 -26.90 16.48 2.05
CA THR A 14 -27.15 15.82 3.34
C THR A 14 -26.54 16.60 4.50
N ASN A 15 -25.43 17.31 4.29
CA ASN A 15 -24.80 18.14 5.32
C ASN A 15 -25.69 19.32 5.76
N PHE A 16 -26.52 19.89 4.89
CA PHE A 16 -27.37 21.04 5.24
C PHE A 16 -28.65 20.66 5.97
N LEU A 17 -29.23 19.48 5.70
CA LEU A 17 -30.49 19.05 6.31
C LEU A 17 -30.32 18.55 7.76
N PHE A 18 -29.14 18.03 8.13
CA PHE A 18 -28.88 17.51 9.49
C PHE A 18 -28.16 18.50 10.42
N ALA A 19 -27.70 19.66 9.91
CA ALA A 19 -26.99 20.65 10.72
C ALA A 19 -27.90 21.41 11.69
N GLN A 20 -29.21 21.51 11.40
CA GLN A 20 -30.15 22.33 12.17
C GLN A 20 -30.77 21.60 13.37
N GLU A 21 -30.82 20.26 13.36
CA GLU A 21 -31.31 19.43 14.49
C GLU A 21 -30.21 19.06 15.50
N ALA A 22 -28.92 19.17 15.13
CA ALA A 22 -27.81 18.71 15.96
C ALA A 22 -27.32 19.68 17.05
N VAL A 23 -27.91 20.88 17.15
CA VAL A 23 -27.47 21.92 18.08
C VAL A 23 -27.89 21.62 19.53
N GLU A 24 -28.98 20.87 19.74
CA GLU A 24 -29.49 20.57 21.10
C GLU A 24 -29.01 19.22 21.67
N GLU A 25 -28.70 18.19 20.85
CA GLU A 25 -28.31 16.85 21.33
C GLU A 25 -26.84 16.71 21.79
N ARG A 26 -25.96 17.66 21.45
CA ARG A 26 -24.50 17.48 21.62
C ARG A 26 -23.96 17.71 23.02
N LYS A 27 -24.71 18.36 23.91
CA LYS A 27 -24.31 18.45 25.32
C LYS A 27 -24.54 17.14 26.09
N THR A 28 -25.21 16.15 25.48
CA THR A 28 -25.66 14.93 26.17
C THR A 28 -25.30 13.62 25.48
N ASN A 29 -24.75 13.61 24.26
CA ASN A 29 -24.49 12.35 23.53
C ASN A 29 -23.01 11.88 23.63
N PRO A 30 -22.70 10.79 24.37
CA PRO A 30 -21.34 10.28 24.55
C PRO A 30 -20.83 9.48 23.34
N LYS A 31 -21.60 9.44 22.24
CA LYS A 31 -21.30 8.70 21.01
C LYS A 31 -21.06 9.67 19.87
N THR A 32 -20.03 9.40 19.07
CA THR A 32 -19.74 10.17 17.87
C THR A 32 -19.52 9.26 16.67
N TYR A 33 -20.01 9.70 15.51
CA TYR A 33 -19.81 9.05 14.23
C TYR A 33 -19.13 10.02 13.28
N GLU A 34 -17.91 9.71 12.84
CA GLU A 34 -17.15 10.55 11.92
C GLU A 34 -16.95 9.81 10.60
N TYR A 35 -17.34 10.44 9.49
CA TYR A 35 -17.04 9.96 8.15
C TYR A 35 -16.33 11.06 7.37
N GLY A 36 -15.38 10.68 6.54
CA GLY A 36 -14.59 11.66 5.80
C GLY A 36 -13.86 11.08 4.61
N LEU A 37 -13.15 11.97 3.93
CA LEU A 37 -12.32 11.67 2.78
C LEU A 37 -10.93 12.28 2.99
N LYS A 38 -9.88 11.51 2.74
CA LYS A 38 -8.48 11.97 2.71
C LYS A 38 -7.99 11.98 1.26
N GLY A 39 -7.56 13.13 0.75
CA GLY A 39 -6.73 13.21 -0.45
C GLY A 39 -5.27 13.07 -0.06
N GLN A 40 -4.60 12.02 -0.54
CA GLN A 40 -3.23 11.65 -0.14
C GLN A 40 -2.28 11.64 -1.33
N ASN A 41 -1.14 12.32 -1.21
CA ASN A 41 -0.04 12.24 -2.17
C ASN A 41 0.97 11.20 -1.68
N PHE A 42 0.87 9.99 -2.20
CA PHE A 42 1.75 8.89 -1.86
C PHE A 42 3.09 8.98 -2.58
N THR A 43 4.14 8.58 -1.90
CA THR A 43 5.41 8.15 -2.48
C THR A 43 5.64 6.72 -2.01
N TYR A 44 5.70 5.76 -2.94
CA TYR A 44 5.89 4.35 -2.64
C TYR A 44 7.20 3.85 -3.25
N VAL A 45 7.97 3.11 -2.48
CA VAL A 45 9.21 2.47 -2.91
C VAL A 45 9.03 0.97 -2.74
N PRO A 46 8.70 0.24 -3.83
CA PRO A 46 8.58 -1.21 -3.82
C PRO A 46 9.94 -1.87 -3.65
N PHE A 47 9.97 -3.01 -2.95
CA PHE A 47 11.20 -3.70 -2.63
C PHE A 47 12.00 -4.20 -3.85
N GLU A 48 11.35 -4.47 -4.99
CA GLU A 48 11.97 -4.93 -6.23
C GLU A 48 12.95 -3.89 -6.79
N THR A 49 12.72 -2.61 -6.46
CA THR A 49 13.54 -1.47 -6.89
C THR A 49 14.84 -1.31 -6.08
N ASN A 50 14.99 -2.07 -4.98
CA ASN A 50 16.19 -2.09 -4.14
C ASN A 50 17.30 -3.03 -4.66
N SER A 51 17.12 -3.63 -5.84
CA SER A 51 18.12 -4.50 -6.46
C SER A 51 19.39 -3.72 -6.89
N ILE A 52 20.55 -4.37 -6.73
CA ILE A 52 21.88 -3.88 -7.14
C ILE A 52 22.05 -4.20 -8.63
N ILE A 53 21.34 -3.49 -9.50
CA ILE A 53 21.44 -3.72 -10.96
C ILE A 53 22.47 -2.77 -11.60
N ALA A 54 22.87 -1.68 -10.93
CA ALA A 54 23.89 -0.75 -11.43
C ALA A 54 24.56 0.07 -10.31
N TYR A 55 25.84 0.40 -10.50
CA TYR A 55 26.64 1.21 -9.56
C TYR A 55 26.25 2.71 -9.54
N ASN A 56 25.57 3.20 -10.58
CA ASN A 56 25.13 4.60 -10.70
C ASN A 56 23.66 4.65 -11.12
N LYS A 57 22.75 4.75 -10.15
CA LYS A 57 21.31 4.84 -10.39
C LYS A 57 20.73 6.12 -9.79
N SER A 58 19.77 6.73 -10.49
CA SER A 58 19.01 7.86 -9.95
C SER A 58 18.03 7.40 -8.87
N ASP A 59 17.44 8.36 -8.17
CA ASP A 59 16.21 8.13 -7.42
C ASP A 59 15.12 7.54 -8.32
N LEU A 60 14.23 6.74 -7.71
CA LEU A 60 13.10 6.13 -8.39
C LEU A 60 12.16 7.23 -8.93
N ARG A 61 11.77 7.11 -10.20
CA ARG A 61 10.81 7.98 -10.87
C ARG A 61 9.46 7.26 -11.02
N ASN A 62 8.39 8.02 -11.26
CA ASN A 62 7.01 7.53 -11.36
C ASN A 62 6.54 6.71 -10.16
N ASN A 63 7.04 7.05 -8.97
CA ASN A 63 6.76 6.33 -7.74
C ASN A 63 5.79 7.09 -6.82
N LYS A 64 5.02 8.01 -7.41
CA LYS A 64 4.05 8.86 -6.71
C LYS A 64 2.65 8.63 -7.26
N ASP A 65 1.67 8.70 -6.39
CA ASP A 65 0.25 8.53 -6.73
C ASP A 65 -0.62 9.46 -5.88
N LEU A 66 -1.74 9.95 -6.43
CA LEU A 66 -2.70 10.79 -5.73
C LEU A 66 -4.00 10.01 -5.54
N VAL A 67 -4.34 9.73 -4.29
CA VAL A 67 -5.44 8.81 -3.96
C VAL A 67 -6.43 9.49 -3.03
N TYR A 68 -7.72 9.24 -3.25
CA TYR A 68 -8.81 9.72 -2.40
C TYR A 68 -9.39 8.54 -1.63
N LEU A 69 -9.26 8.57 -0.30
CA LEU A 69 -9.50 7.43 0.56
C LEU A 69 -10.60 7.77 1.59
N PRO A 70 -11.74 7.07 1.57
CA PRO A 70 -12.76 7.24 2.60
C PRO A 70 -12.27 6.67 3.92
N PHE A 71 -12.69 7.29 5.02
CA PHE A 71 -12.49 6.74 6.36
C PHE A 71 -13.75 6.90 7.20
N PHE A 72 -13.85 6.04 8.21
CA PHE A 72 -14.94 6.07 9.17
C PHE A 72 -14.39 5.86 10.58
N LYS A 73 -14.92 6.61 11.55
CA LYS A 73 -14.62 6.44 12.97
C LYS A 73 -15.91 6.44 13.77
N TYR A 74 -15.99 5.55 14.74
CA TYR A 74 -17.00 5.59 15.78
C TYR A 74 -16.30 5.64 17.15
N ARG A 75 -16.81 6.46 18.06
CA ARG A 75 -16.32 6.56 19.43
C ARG A 75 -17.51 6.57 20.39
N ASN A 76 -17.42 5.81 21.47
CA ASN A 76 -18.36 5.82 22.59
C ASN A 76 -17.57 6.00 23.89
N MET A 77 -17.61 7.21 24.44
CA MET A 77 -16.83 7.56 25.63
C MET A 77 -17.42 6.98 26.91
N GLU A 78 -18.74 6.86 26.99
CA GLU A 78 -19.45 6.25 28.14
C GLU A 78 -19.06 4.78 28.31
N LYS A 79 -19.05 4.02 27.21
CA LYS A 79 -18.67 2.60 27.20
C LYS A 79 -17.18 2.37 26.95
N LYS A 80 -16.38 3.43 26.82
CA LYS A 80 -14.92 3.39 26.65
C LYS A 80 -14.44 2.54 25.47
N PHE A 81 -15.18 2.52 24.35
CA PHE A 81 -14.76 1.80 23.15
C PHE A 81 -15.06 2.55 21.85
N GLY A 82 -14.33 2.21 20.80
CA GLY A 82 -14.53 2.78 19.47
C GLY A 82 -14.02 1.85 18.39
N PHE A 83 -14.26 2.22 17.13
CA PHE A 83 -13.63 1.56 16.01
C PHE A 83 -13.34 2.55 14.89
N ASP A 84 -12.35 2.26 14.04
CA ASP A 84 -12.16 2.98 12.79
C ASP A 84 -11.85 2.04 11.62
N PHE A 85 -12.15 2.55 10.44
CA PHE A 85 -11.84 1.92 9.17
C PHE A 85 -11.05 2.90 8.32
N ASP A 86 -9.94 2.42 7.76
CA ASP A 86 -9.12 3.15 6.80
C ASP A 86 -8.70 2.19 5.67
N MET A 87 -8.47 2.76 4.49
CA MET A 87 -8.01 2.02 3.32
C MET A 87 -6.89 2.76 2.61
N VAL A 88 -5.99 2.02 2.00
CA VAL A 88 -4.93 2.53 1.12
C VAL A 88 -5.05 1.83 -0.22
N ASN A 89 -4.88 2.56 -1.33
CA ASN A 89 -4.92 2.00 -2.67
C ASN A 89 -3.93 2.75 -3.58
N ILE A 90 -2.72 2.22 -3.71
CA ILE A 90 -1.63 2.81 -4.48
C ILE A 90 -1.52 2.07 -5.80
N LYS A 91 -1.43 2.82 -6.91
CA LYS A 91 -1.14 2.28 -8.25
C LYS A 91 -0.01 3.08 -8.90
N LEU A 92 1.08 2.40 -9.24
CA LEU A 92 2.20 2.99 -9.96
C LEU A 92 2.30 2.39 -11.36
N ALA A 93 2.33 3.25 -12.37
CA ALA A 93 2.58 2.86 -13.75
C ALA A 93 4.08 2.98 -14.05
N ASP A 94 4.69 1.85 -14.40
CA ASP A 94 6.09 1.70 -14.78
C ASP A 94 7.10 2.64 -14.06
N PRO A 95 7.28 2.51 -12.73
CA PRO A 95 8.38 3.15 -12.03
C PRO A 95 9.73 2.70 -12.59
N TYR A 96 10.66 3.63 -12.70
CA TYR A 96 11.96 3.39 -13.33
C TYR A 96 13.09 4.14 -12.64
N GLN A 97 14.31 3.64 -12.78
CA GLN A 97 15.55 4.34 -12.39
C GLN A 97 16.35 4.68 -13.65
N LYS A 98 16.89 5.90 -13.72
CA LYS A 98 17.87 6.27 -14.75
C LYS A 98 19.22 5.71 -14.35
N THR A 99 19.93 5.12 -15.30
CA THR A 99 21.24 4.51 -15.11
C THR A 99 22.14 4.81 -16.30
N PHE A 100 23.42 4.43 -16.17
CA PHE A 100 24.34 4.31 -17.28
C PHE A 100 24.86 2.89 -17.33
N TYR A 101 24.94 2.31 -18.52
CA TYR A 101 25.67 1.06 -18.72
C TYR A 101 26.91 1.29 -19.58
N LEU A 102 27.97 0.55 -19.28
CA LEU A 102 29.21 0.57 -20.03
C LEU A 102 29.06 -0.41 -21.20
N GLY A 103 29.02 0.11 -22.42
CA GLY A 103 29.12 -0.68 -23.64
C GLY A 103 30.54 -0.66 -24.20
N SER A 104 30.80 -1.50 -25.20
CA SER A 104 32.08 -1.52 -25.93
C SER A 104 32.48 -0.17 -26.55
N ASN A 105 31.50 0.72 -26.79
CA ASN A 105 31.68 2.02 -27.43
C ASN A 105 31.44 3.22 -26.48
N GLY A 106 31.42 3.00 -25.16
CA GLY A 106 31.31 4.09 -24.16
C GLY A 106 30.17 3.94 -23.15
N LEU A 107 29.85 5.05 -22.46
CA LEU A 107 28.78 5.15 -21.48
C LEU A 107 27.46 5.54 -22.15
N PHE A 108 26.44 4.70 -22.03
CA PHE A 108 25.13 4.95 -22.62
C PHE A 108 24.08 5.22 -21.53
N PRO A 109 23.36 6.36 -21.59
CA PRO A 109 22.24 6.60 -20.70
C PRO A 109 21.12 5.59 -20.97
N SER A 110 20.52 5.06 -19.91
CA SER A 110 19.44 4.08 -20.00
C SER A 110 18.45 4.26 -18.86
N ALA A 111 17.28 3.65 -18.98
CA ALA A 111 16.29 3.55 -17.92
C ALA A 111 16.01 2.07 -17.66
N ILE A 112 16.01 1.69 -16.38
CA ILE A 112 15.59 0.34 -15.94
C ILE A 112 14.13 0.46 -15.48
N PRO A 113 13.16 0.01 -16.30
CA PRO A 113 11.77 -0.08 -15.88
C PRO A 113 11.58 -1.24 -14.91
N TYR A 114 10.71 -1.05 -13.92
CA TYR A 114 10.30 -2.11 -13.00
C TYR A 114 8.90 -2.64 -13.35
N GLY A 115 8.10 -1.97 -14.19
CA GLY A 115 6.73 -2.38 -14.51
C GLY A 115 5.73 -2.04 -13.40
N ASN A 116 4.44 -2.28 -13.65
CA ASN A 116 3.35 -1.74 -12.84
C ASN A 116 3.32 -2.32 -11.41
N PHE A 117 2.92 -1.49 -10.45
CA PHE A 117 2.72 -1.90 -9.06
C PHE A 117 1.34 -1.50 -8.56
N GLN A 118 0.73 -2.38 -7.77
CA GLN A 118 -0.48 -2.07 -7.03
C GLN A 118 -0.36 -2.57 -5.59
N ARG A 119 -0.79 -1.74 -4.65
CA ARG A 119 -0.89 -2.11 -3.24
C ARG A 119 -2.21 -1.61 -2.67
N GLN A 120 -2.97 -2.53 -2.08
CA GLN A 120 -4.21 -2.23 -1.38
C GLN A 120 -4.12 -2.66 0.06
N GLU A 121 -4.55 -1.81 0.97
CA GLU A 121 -4.65 -2.13 2.39
C GLU A 121 -6.05 -1.80 2.90
N TYR A 122 -6.58 -2.67 3.75
CA TYR A 122 -7.83 -2.45 4.48
C TYR A 122 -7.55 -2.65 5.96
N ARG A 123 -7.83 -1.62 6.76
CA ARG A 123 -7.58 -1.61 8.20
C ARG A 123 -8.91 -1.41 8.92
N PHE A 124 -9.22 -2.32 9.84
CA PHE A 124 -10.33 -2.18 10.76
C PHE A 124 -9.80 -2.27 12.18
N ASN A 125 -9.87 -1.18 12.94
CA ASN A 125 -9.32 -1.09 14.28
C ASN A 125 -10.45 -1.02 15.30
N PHE A 126 -10.37 -1.85 16.34
CA PHE A 126 -11.16 -1.70 17.56
C PHE A 126 -10.31 -1.05 18.64
N PHE A 127 -10.88 -0.14 19.42
CA PHE A 127 -10.20 0.62 20.46
C PHE A 127 -10.86 0.47 21.81
N TYR A 128 -10.02 0.37 22.84
CA TYR A 128 -10.35 0.67 24.21
C TYR A 128 -9.86 2.09 24.56
N MET A 129 -10.75 2.90 25.12
CA MET A 129 -10.53 4.33 25.40
C MET A 129 -10.60 4.59 26.91
N PRO A 130 -9.52 4.32 27.66
CA PRO A 130 -9.54 4.39 29.12
C PRO A 130 -9.77 5.81 29.66
N LEU A 131 -9.36 6.82 28.89
CA LEU A 131 -9.36 8.23 29.25
C LEU A 131 -10.40 9.00 28.44
N GLU A 132 -11.18 9.85 29.11
CA GLU A 132 -12.20 10.69 28.47
C GLU A 132 -11.59 11.73 27.52
N ASN A 133 -10.40 12.24 27.85
CA ASN A 133 -9.69 13.22 27.03
C ASN A 133 -8.98 12.62 25.80
N GLN A 134 -9.06 11.29 25.60
CA GLN A 134 -8.44 10.57 24.47
C GLN A 134 -6.94 10.85 24.25
N ILE A 135 -6.23 11.36 25.27
CA ILE A 135 -4.78 11.61 25.19
C ILE A 135 -4.03 10.32 24.87
N PHE A 136 -4.56 9.18 25.29
CA PHE A 136 -4.05 7.89 24.87
C PHE A 136 -5.16 6.84 24.82
N TYR A 137 -5.20 6.10 23.73
CA TYR A 137 -6.07 4.93 23.58
C TYR A 137 -5.42 3.91 22.65
N PHE A 138 -5.78 2.65 22.80
CA PHE A 138 -5.16 1.54 22.09
C PHE A 138 -6.18 0.45 21.78
N GLY A 139 -5.80 -0.54 20.96
CA GLY A 139 -6.63 -1.72 20.83
C GLY A 139 -6.08 -2.79 19.90
N LEU A 140 -6.97 -3.38 19.11
CA LEU A 140 -6.67 -4.50 18.22
C LEU A 140 -7.25 -4.19 16.84
N GLY A 141 -6.42 -4.31 15.82
CA GLY A 141 -6.84 -4.12 14.43
C GLY A 141 -6.73 -5.38 13.60
N LEU A 142 -7.62 -5.51 12.63
CA LEU A 142 -7.55 -6.47 11.53
C LEU A 142 -7.04 -5.76 10.28
N LEU A 143 -6.15 -6.42 9.56
CA LEU A 143 -5.48 -5.88 8.40
C LEU A 143 -5.53 -6.88 7.26
N LYS A 144 -5.84 -6.39 6.06
CA LYS A 144 -5.63 -7.10 4.79
C LYS A 144 -4.67 -6.30 3.93
N ILE A 145 -3.65 -6.95 3.39
CA ILE A 145 -2.72 -6.35 2.43
C ILE A 145 -2.76 -7.19 1.16
N ASP A 146 -3.16 -6.57 0.06
CA ASP A 146 -2.96 -7.11 -1.28
C ASP A 146 -1.84 -6.33 -1.95
N ARG A 147 -0.83 -7.05 -2.42
CA ARG A 147 0.29 -6.48 -3.16
C ARG A 147 0.41 -7.20 -4.48
N MET A 148 0.56 -6.45 -5.55
CA MET A 148 0.68 -7.00 -6.88
C MET A 148 1.77 -6.25 -7.65
N TYR A 149 2.68 -7.01 -8.22
CA TYR A 149 3.74 -6.54 -9.10
C TYR A 149 3.49 -7.11 -10.49
N GLN A 150 3.62 -6.24 -11.48
CA GLN A 150 3.40 -6.54 -12.89
C GLN A 150 2.00 -7.03 -13.20
N VAL A 151 1.04 -6.32 -12.62
CA VAL A 151 -0.37 -6.40 -12.97
C VAL A 151 -0.51 -5.96 -14.43
N GLU A 152 -1.15 -6.79 -15.24
CA GLU A 152 -1.54 -6.49 -16.63
C GLU A 152 -0.40 -6.43 -17.67
N ASN A 153 0.62 -7.28 -17.57
CA ASN A 153 1.59 -7.49 -18.67
C ASN A 153 1.02 -8.31 -19.85
N TYR A 154 -0.20 -8.01 -20.31
CA TYR A 154 -0.79 -8.63 -21.51
C TYR A 154 -0.25 -8.03 -22.82
N GLU A 155 0.57 -6.97 -22.73
CA GLU A 155 1.13 -6.27 -23.90
C GLU A 155 2.24 -7.07 -24.61
N PHE A 156 2.84 -8.05 -23.94
CA PHE A 156 3.92 -8.86 -24.49
C PHE A 156 3.45 -10.30 -24.72
N THR A 157 3.21 -10.67 -25.98
CA THR A 157 2.74 -12.03 -26.35
C THR A 157 3.76 -13.13 -26.05
N ASP A 158 4.99 -12.77 -25.71
CA ASP A 158 6.13 -13.67 -25.49
C ASP A 158 6.48 -13.87 -24.01
N SER A 159 5.77 -13.22 -23.07
CA SER A 159 6.01 -13.38 -21.64
C SER A 159 4.76 -13.25 -20.77
N ILE A 160 4.73 -14.00 -19.66
CA ILE A 160 3.72 -13.89 -18.61
C ILE A 160 4.48 -13.75 -17.30
N ARG A 161 4.35 -12.60 -16.63
CA ARG A 161 5.06 -12.33 -15.38
C ARG A 161 4.18 -11.57 -14.40
N HIS A 162 4.00 -12.12 -13.21
CA HIS A 162 3.34 -11.46 -12.08
C HIS A 162 3.86 -11.97 -10.74
N ASP A 163 3.77 -11.13 -9.72
CA ASP A 163 4.06 -11.50 -8.34
C ASP A 163 2.99 -10.87 -7.42
N LYS A 164 2.15 -11.72 -6.84
CA LYS A 164 0.97 -11.32 -6.08
C LYS A 164 1.04 -11.89 -4.67
N ILE A 165 0.84 -11.05 -3.67
CA ILE A 165 0.77 -11.44 -2.26
C ILE A 165 -0.58 -10.99 -1.74
N ASN A 166 -1.36 -11.93 -1.17
CA ASN A 166 -2.58 -11.60 -0.44
C ASN A 166 -2.40 -12.07 0.99
N SER A 167 -2.38 -11.14 1.94
CA SER A 167 -2.16 -11.44 3.36
C SER A 167 -3.22 -10.82 4.25
N TYR A 168 -3.42 -11.49 5.40
CA TYR A 168 -4.30 -11.07 6.46
C TYR A 168 -3.54 -11.09 7.78
N GLY A 169 -3.91 -10.22 8.70
CA GLY A 169 -3.26 -10.22 9.99
C GLY A 169 -3.85 -9.24 10.98
N ILE A 170 -3.02 -8.95 11.97
CA ILE A 170 -3.41 -8.15 13.13
C ILE A 170 -2.48 -6.95 13.29
N SER A 171 -3.00 -5.92 13.93
CA SER A 171 -2.24 -4.74 14.34
C SER A 171 -2.59 -4.34 15.77
N ILE A 172 -1.69 -3.61 16.42
CA ILE A 172 -1.91 -3.03 17.74
C ILE A 172 -1.99 -1.52 17.56
N PRO A 173 -3.17 -0.96 17.24
CA PRO A 173 -3.28 0.47 16.98
C PRO A 173 -3.16 1.27 18.26
N LEU A 174 -2.21 2.20 18.28
CA LEU A 174 -1.94 3.14 19.36
C LEU A 174 -2.28 4.54 18.87
N ARG A 175 -3.03 5.30 19.67
CA ARG A 175 -3.53 6.62 19.27
C ARG A 175 -3.42 7.61 20.41
N SER A 176 -3.27 8.87 20.04
CA SER A 176 -3.31 10.02 20.95
C SER A 176 -4.03 11.16 20.26
N ASN A 177 -4.97 11.79 20.94
CA ASN A 177 -5.58 13.05 20.54
C ASN A 177 -5.27 14.10 21.62
N ILE A 178 -4.52 15.13 21.24
CA ILE A 178 -4.06 16.19 22.14
C ILE A 178 -4.69 17.49 21.68
N GLN A 179 -5.59 18.05 22.50
CA GLN A 179 -6.13 19.37 22.26
C GLN A 179 -5.06 20.43 22.49
N ILE A 180 -4.71 21.19 21.43
CA ILE A 180 -3.75 22.30 21.50
C ILE A 180 -4.48 23.59 21.85
N TRP A 181 -5.59 23.85 21.16
CA TRP A 181 -6.43 25.02 21.35
C TRP A 181 -7.89 24.67 21.05
N GLU A 182 -8.81 25.63 21.19
CA GLU A 182 -10.23 25.38 20.93
C GLU A 182 -10.44 25.01 19.46
N GLY A 183 -10.98 23.81 19.24
CA GLY A 183 -11.17 23.24 17.90
C GLY A 183 -9.89 22.77 17.20
N LEU A 184 -8.70 22.95 17.78
CA LEU A 184 -7.42 22.52 17.19
C LEU A 184 -6.83 21.34 17.98
N GLU A 185 -6.68 20.21 17.30
CA GLU A 185 -6.25 18.93 17.87
C GLU A 185 -5.04 18.38 17.11
N LEU A 186 -4.07 17.83 17.84
CA LEU A 186 -2.98 17.02 17.32
C LEU A 186 -3.29 15.54 17.50
N ASN A 187 -3.33 14.80 16.41
CA ASN A 187 -3.55 13.38 16.38
C ASN A 187 -2.24 12.66 16.09
N LEU A 188 -1.91 11.67 16.91
CA LEU A 188 -0.78 10.78 16.70
C LEU A 188 -1.29 9.34 16.58
N GLY A 189 -0.75 8.59 15.63
CA GLY A 189 -1.08 7.19 15.38
C GLY A 189 0.16 6.35 15.17
N LEU A 190 0.18 5.15 15.75
CA LEU A 190 1.19 4.13 15.50
C LEU A 190 0.54 2.74 15.50
N ASP A 191 0.65 2.04 14.38
CA ASP A 191 0.08 0.70 14.15
C ASP A 191 1.20 -0.28 13.79
N PRO A 192 1.93 -0.87 14.76
CA PRO A 192 2.70 -2.08 14.49
C PRO A 192 1.76 -3.19 14.06
N TYR A 193 2.17 -3.97 13.06
CA TYR A 193 1.36 -5.05 12.51
C TYR A 193 2.18 -6.22 12.00
N ILE A 194 1.52 -7.37 11.93
CA ILE A 194 2.02 -8.58 11.29
C ILE A 194 0.89 -9.21 10.48
N THR A 195 1.21 -9.64 9.26
CA THR A 195 0.28 -10.38 8.39
C THR A 195 0.93 -11.62 7.82
N TYR A 196 0.12 -12.62 7.53
CA TYR A 196 0.50 -13.86 6.86
C TYR A 196 -0.40 -14.09 5.66
N GLY A 197 0.15 -14.64 4.59
CA GLY A 197 -0.56 -14.86 3.35
C GLY A 197 0.19 -15.76 2.38
N ASN A 198 -0.36 -15.93 1.19
CA ASN A 198 0.28 -16.71 0.12
C ASN A 198 0.83 -15.76 -0.95
N ARG A 199 1.96 -16.15 -1.56
CA ARG A 199 2.54 -15.47 -2.72
C ARG A 199 2.35 -16.33 -3.96
N ASP A 200 1.66 -15.77 -4.95
CA ASP A 200 1.53 -16.34 -6.28
C ASP A 200 2.52 -15.65 -7.21
N TYR A 201 3.45 -16.44 -7.77
CA TYR A 201 4.53 -15.94 -8.60
C TYR A 201 4.56 -16.73 -9.90
N VAL A 202 4.45 -16.00 -11.01
CA VAL A 202 4.55 -16.55 -12.36
C VAL A 202 5.61 -15.77 -13.10
N ASN A 203 6.47 -16.50 -13.80
CA ASN A 203 7.48 -15.93 -14.68
C ASN A 203 7.74 -16.91 -15.81
N GLN A 204 7.21 -16.61 -16.99
CA GLN A 204 7.26 -17.45 -18.17
C GLN A 204 7.69 -16.62 -19.37
N TRP A 205 8.58 -17.16 -20.19
CA TRP A 205 9.12 -16.52 -21.38
C TRP A 205 9.19 -17.54 -22.49
N THR A 206 8.82 -17.13 -23.69
CA THR A 206 8.97 -17.92 -24.90
C THR A 206 9.60 -17.07 -26.00
N GLY A 207 10.23 -17.71 -26.97
CA GLY A 207 10.82 -17.01 -28.11
C GLY A 207 11.80 -17.91 -28.83
N ASN A 208 12.76 -17.28 -29.50
CA ASN A 208 13.87 -17.98 -30.12
C ASN A 208 15.18 -17.32 -29.70
N ARG A 209 16.24 -18.11 -29.53
CA ARG A 209 17.57 -17.60 -29.19
C ARG A 209 18.65 -18.33 -29.99
N TYR A 210 19.76 -17.62 -30.21
CA TYR A 210 20.98 -18.21 -30.73
C TYR A 210 21.77 -18.88 -29.60
N SER A 211 22.32 -20.06 -29.88
CA SER A 211 23.35 -20.70 -29.06
C SER A 211 24.71 -19.99 -29.23
N ALA A 212 25.67 -20.33 -28.37
CA ALA A 212 27.03 -19.78 -28.43
C ALA A 212 27.77 -20.12 -29.74
N ASP A 213 27.38 -21.19 -30.43
CA ASP A 213 27.92 -21.60 -31.73
C ASP A 213 27.05 -21.16 -32.93
N GLY A 214 26.07 -20.28 -32.70
CA GLY A 214 25.30 -19.63 -33.76
C GLY A 214 24.09 -20.41 -34.29
N ARG A 215 23.73 -21.55 -33.68
CA ARG A 215 22.49 -22.28 -34.01
C ARG A 215 21.28 -21.51 -33.50
N TYR A 216 20.21 -21.49 -34.28
CA TYR A 216 18.96 -20.83 -33.94
C TYR A 216 17.91 -21.85 -33.55
N GLY A 217 17.21 -21.63 -32.44
CA GLY A 217 16.16 -22.54 -31.99
C GLY A 217 15.22 -21.94 -30.96
N PRO A 218 14.15 -22.67 -30.63
CA PRO A 218 13.16 -22.20 -29.68
C PRO A 218 13.80 -22.05 -28.29
N TYR A 219 13.33 -21.06 -27.54
CA TYR A 219 13.73 -20.78 -26.18
C TYR A 219 12.48 -20.73 -25.31
N PHE A 220 12.51 -21.45 -24.19
CA PHE A 220 11.41 -21.46 -23.24
C PHE A 220 11.95 -21.37 -21.83
N SER A 221 11.38 -20.50 -21.01
CA SER A 221 11.67 -20.41 -19.58
C SER A 221 10.38 -20.40 -18.79
N LEU A 222 10.31 -21.22 -17.73
CA LEU A 222 9.25 -21.15 -16.74
C LEU A 222 9.83 -21.20 -15.33
N SER A 223 9.19 -20.49 -14.42
CA SER A 223 9.40 -20.60 -12.98
C SER A 223 8.23 -21.34 -12.33
N LYS A 224 8.52 -22.34 -11.50
CA LYS A 224 7.56 -22.96 -10.58
C LYS A 224 7.91 -22.58 -9.16
N THR A 225 6.89 -22.32 -8.36
CA THR A 225 7.03 -22.05 -6.92
C THR A 225 6.18 -23.05 -6.13
N ASN A 226 6.53 -23.23 -4.86
CA ASN A 226 5.73 -24.04 -3.95
C ASN A 226 4.39 -23.33 -3.69
N PRO A 227 3.22 -23.93 -4.01
CA PRO A 227 1.92 -23.29 -3.80
C PRO A 227 1.56 -23.12 -2.32
N ASN A 228 2.24 -23.84 -1.43
CA ASN A 228 2.06 -23.78 0.03
C ASN A 228 3.07 -22.82 0.70
N ASN A 229 3.67 -21.91 -0.06
CA ASN A 229 4.54 -20.88 0.51
C ASN A 229 3.75 -19.95 1.43
N ILE A 230 4.43 -19.42 2.45
CA ILE A 230 3.86 -18.44 3.38
C ILE A 230 4.66 -17.16 3.24
N THR A 231 3.98 -16.05 3.05
CA THR A 231 4.57 -14.72 3.11
C THR A 231 4.14 -14.00 4.37
N GLU A 232 5.13 -13.62 5.17
CA GLU A 232 5.01 -12.76 6.34
C GLU A 232 5.27 -11.30 5.94
N ILE A 233 4.42 -10.39 6.37
CA ILE A 233 4.68 -8.94 6.29
C ILE A 233 4.64 -8.38 7.70
N LEU A 234 5.81 -7.98 8.20
CA LEU A 234 5.99 -7.33 9.50
C LEU A 234 6.27 -5.85 9.28
N GLY A 235 5.51 -4.95 9.88
CA GLY A 235 5.72 -3.52 9.67
C GLY A 235 5.06 -2.64 10.71
N PHE A 236 5.08 -1.35 10.43
CA PHE A 236 4.32 -0.36 11.18
C PHE A 236 3.79 0.74 10.26
N GLN A 237 2.67 1.35 10.65
CA GLN A 237 2.19 2.60 10.09
C GLN A 237 2.19 3.67 11.18
N ALA A 238 2.88 4.78 10.93
CA ALA A 238 2.89 5.95 11.80
C ALA A 238 2.15 7.10 11.13
N GLU A 239 1.38 7.84 11.89
CA GLU A 239 0.60 8.99 11.43
C GLU A 239 0.73 10.15 12.42
N ILE A 240 0.89 11.36 11.89
CA ILE A 240 0.78 12.60 12.64
C ILE A 240 -0.14 13.53 11.85
N SER A 241 -1.13 14.12 12.50
CA SER A 241 -2.01 15.08 11.84
C SER A 241 -2.55 16.14 12.77
N LEU A 242 -2.73 17.34 12.22
CA LEU A 242 -3.48 18.41 12.85
C LEU A 242 -4.90 18.38 12.32
N SER A 243 -5.87 18.50 13.22
CA SER A 243 -7.27 18.69 12.85
C SER A 243 -7.81 19.98 13.41
N TYR A 244 -8.59 20.68 12.59
CA TYR A 244 -9.26 21.92 12.96
C TYR A 244 -10.77 21.82 12.73
N LYS A 245 -11.54 22.12 13.77
CA LYS A 245 -13.01 22.20 13.74
C LYS A 245 -13.42 23.54 13.13
N ILE A 246 -13.92 23.52 11.90
CA ILE A 246 -14.37 24.73 11.19
C ILE A 246 -15.81 25.09 11.57
N TYR A 247 -16.67 24.08 11.61
CA TYR A 247 -18.06 24.20 12.02
C TYR A 247 -18.35 23.12 13.06
N ASP A 248 -19.52 23.17 13.68
CA ASP A 248 -19.84 22.23 14.75
C ASP A 248 -19.63 20.78 14.36
N GLN A 249 -19.99 20.42 13.13
CA GLN A 249 -19.88 19.04 12.65
C GLN A 249 -18.68 18.81 11.72
N THR A 250 -18.03 19.87 11.21
CA THR A 250 -17.01 19.75 10.16
C THR A 250 -15.59 19.92 10.70
N ARG A 251 -14.71 18.96 10.38
CA ARG A 251 -13.28 19.04 10.67
C ARG A 251 -12.45 18.95 9.39
N LEU A 252 -11.38 19.74 9.33
CA LEU A 252 -10.29 19.56 8.37
C LEU A 252 -9.11 18.87 9.02
N TYR A 253 -8.36 18.12 8.22
CA TYR A 253 -7.15 17.42 8.62
C TYR A 253 -6.00 17.80 7.69
N PHE A 254 -4.83 18.04 8.26
CA PHE A 254 -3.57 18.07 7.54
C PHE A 254 -2.60 17.11 8.24
N GLY A 255 -2.09 16.14 7.51
CA GLY A 255 -1.29 15.08 8.12
C GLY A 255 -0.21 14.50 7.24
N PHE A 256 0.64 13.74 7.89
CA PHE A 256 1.68 12.93 7.30
C PHE A 256 1.55 11.50 7.81
N MET A 257 1.66 10.55 6.90
CA MET A 257 1.64 9.12 7.18
C MET A 257 2.90 8.47 6.62
N ARG A 258 3.46 7.50 7.33
CA ARG A 258 4.57 6.67 6.87
C ARG A 258 4.33 5.23 7.27
N ASN A 259 4.51 4.32 6.32
CA ASN A 259 4.52 2.90 6.54
C ASN A 259 5.85 2.30 6.08
N GLN A 260 6.37 1.39 6.88
CA GLN A 260 7.52 0.58 6.51
C GLN A 260 7.25 -0.87 6.89
N SER A 261 7.54 -1.78 5.96
CA SER A 261 7.34 -3.21 6.19
C SER A 261 8.46 -4.05 5.62
N LYS A 262 8.81 -5.10 6.35
CA LYS A 262 9.68 -6.18 5.93
C LYS A 262 8.79 -7.33 5.45
N ILE A 263 9.01 -7.75 4.21
CA ILE A 263 8.32 -8.87 3.58
C ILE A 263 9.27 -10.05 3.58
N ARG A 264 8.81 -11.20 4.08
CA ARG A 264 9.56 -12.44 4.12
C ARG A 264 8.75 -13.57 3.51
N SER A 265 9.33 -14.28 2.55
CA SER A 265 8.73 -15.51 2.03
C SER A 265 9.40 -16.73 2.67
N ILE A 266 8.59 -17.67 3.14
CA ILE A 266 8.95 -18.92 3.81
C ILE A 266 8.48 -20.05 2.90
N ASN A 267 9.36 -21.04 2.66
CA ASN A 267 9.13 -22.14 1.71
C ASN A 267 8.81 -21.64 0.29
N PHE A 268 9.43 -20.54 -0.14
CA PHE A 268 9.28 -20.02 -1.50
C PHE A 268 10.27 -20.73 -2.44
N ASP A 269 10.10 -22.05 -2.56
CA ASP A 269 10.98 -22.91 -3.35
C ASP A 269 10.77 -22.62 -4.84
N GLN A 270 11.51 -21.65 -5.38
CA GLN A 270 11.45 -21.31 -6.81
C GLN A 270 12.41 -22.18 -7.61
N THR A 271 11.85 -23.00 -8.50
CA THR A 271 12.59 -23.78 -9.50
C THR A 271 12.37 -23.19 -10.89
N ASN A 272 13.44 -22.79 -11.56
CA ASN A 272 13.40 -22.28 -12.92
C ASN A 272 13.86 -23.36 -13.90
N TYR A 273 13.07 -23.58 -14.94
CA TYR A 273 13.37 -24.46 -16.06
C TYR A 273 13.60 -23.59 -17.28
N THR A 274 14.76 -23.73 -17.91
CA THR A 274 15.08 -23.00 -19.13
C THR A 274 15.53 -23.99 -20.19
N TYR A 275 14.76 -24.10 -21.26
CA TYR A 275 15.06 -24.93 -22.42
C TYR A 275 15.65 -24.09 -23.55
N TYR A 276 16.86 -24.46 -23.98
CA TYR A 276 17.51 -23.93 -25.17
C TYR A 276 17.40 -24.99 -26.28
N GLY A 277 16.44 -24.81 -27.18
CA GLY A 277 16.21 -25.71 -28.30
C GLY A 277 17.33 -25.70 -29.34
N ALA A 278 18.08 -24.60 -29.46
CA ALA A 278 19.26 -24.52 -30.34
C ALA A 278 20.34 -25.56 -29.97
N ASP A 279 20.51 -25.83 -28.68
CA ASP A 279 21.47 -26.79 -28.12
C ASP A 279 20.81 -28.10 -27.65
N ASN A 280 19.47 -28.17 -27.71
CA ASN A 280 18.65 -29.21 -27.10
C ASN A 280 18.98 -29.47 -25.62
N GLN A 281 19.07 -28.40 -24.83
CA GLN A 281 19.47 -28.47 -23.42
C GLN A 281 18.40 -27.88 -22.49
N LEU A 282 18.15 -28.58 -21.38
CA LEU A 282 17.31 -28.11 -20.29
C LEU A 282 18.18 -27.75 -19.09
N TYR A 283 18.12 -26.49 -18.68
CA TYR A 283 18.76 -25.97 -17.48
C TYR A 283 17.73 -25.89 -16.36
N VAL A 284 18.07 -26.45 -15.20
CA VAL A 284 17.26 -26.36 -13.99
C VAL A 284 18.06 -25.62 -12.94
N THR A 285 17.50 -24.53 -12.42
CA THR A 285 18.11 -23.74 -11.34
C THR A 285 17.11 -23.53 -10.22
N SER A 286 17.60 -23.46 -8.98
CA SER A 286 16.78 -23.15 -7.80
C SER A 286 17.22 -21.83 -7.20
N ARG A 287 16.27 -21.04 -6.70
CA ARG A 287 16.54 -19.86 -5.86
C ARG A 287 16.44 -20.22 -4.38
N SER A 288 17.02 -19.37 -3.53
CA SER A 288 16.87 -19.47 -2.08
C SER A 288 15.38 -19.47 -1.70
N PRO A 289 14.93 -20.37 -0.81
CA PRO A 289 13.55 -20.43 -0.36
C PRO A 289 13.18 -19.30 0.61
N PHE A 290 14.20 -18.57 1.10
CA PHE A 290 14.05 -17.41 1.94
C PHE A 290 14.41 -16.15 1.14
N GLU A 291 13.43 -15.27 0.99
CA GLU A 291 13.59 -13.93 0.44
C GLU A 291 13.12 -12.93 1.49
N SER A 292 13.89 -11.86 1.71
CA SER A 292 13.52 -10.78 2.62
C SER A 292 13.74 -9.44 1.95
N ALA A 293 12.74 -8.57 1.99
CA ALA A 293 12.76 -7.30 1.29
C ALA A 293 11.99 -6.21 2.06
N ILE A 294 12.21 -4.93 1.72
CA ILE A 294 11.60 -3.79 2.43
C ILE A 294 10.73 -2.99 1.47
N ASP A 295 9.47 -2.83 1.83
CA ASP A 295 8.53 -1.90 1.22
C ASP A 295 8.38 -0.66 2.11
N THR A 296 8.32 0.52 1.50
CA THR A 296 8.06 1.78 2.22
C THR A 296 7.11 2.65 1.43
N HIS A 297 6.07 3.16 2.08
CA HIS A 297 5.27 4.26 1.52
C HIS A 297 5.11 5.39 2.52
N SER A 298 5.06 6.61 2.03
CA SER A 298 4.74 7.80 2.82
C SER A 298 3.74 8.67 2.06
N SER A 299 2.96 9.46 2.79
CA SER A 299 2.04 10.40 2.18
C SER A 299 1.88 11.65 3.04
N TYR A 300 1.67 12.78 2.37
CA TYR A 300 1.02 13.94 2.96
C TYR A 300 -0.45 13.91 2.56
N TYR A 301 -1.34 14.32 3.46
CA TYR A 301 -2.76 14.32 3.17
C TYR A 301 -3.49 15.55 3.67
N LEU A 302 -4.56 15.87 2.94
CA LEU A 302 -5.61 16.79 3.34
C LEU A 302 -6.90 15.99 3.49
N GLY A 303 -7.57 16.15 4.62
CA GLY A 303 -8.80 15.46 4.93
C GLY A 303 -9.93 16.42 5.28
N ILE A 304 -11.16 15.99 5.00
CA ILE A 304 -12.38 16.63 5.52
C ILE A 304 -13.27 15.54 6.09
N SER A 305 -13.89 15.80 7.23
CA SER A 305 -14.88 14.91 7.82
C SER A 305 -16.07 15.65 8.39
N ASN A 306 -17.16 14.92 8.50
CA ASN A 306 -18.34 15.32 9.24
C ASN A 306 -18.53 14.36 10.43
N THR A 307 -18.68 14.92 11.62
CA THR A 307 -18.91 14.20 12.88
C THR A 307 -20.34 14.44 13.32
N HIS A 308 -21.08 13.37 13.60
CA HIS A 308 -22.44 13.38 14.13
C HIS A 308 -22.45 13.02 15.60
#